data_AF-A0A4Q5YDE2-F1
#
_entry.id   AF-A0A4Q5YDE2-F1
#
_cell.length_a   1.000
_cell.length_b   1.000
_cell.length_c   1.000
_cell.angle_alpha   90.00
_cell.angle_beta   90.00
_cell.angle_gamma   90.00
#
_symmetry.space_group_name_H-M   'P 1'
#
loop_
_entity.id
_entity.type
_entity.pdbx_description
1 polymer ?
#
loop_
_entity_poly.entity_id
_entity_poly.type
_entity_poly.pdbx_seq_one_letter_code
_entity_poly.pdbx_strand_id
1 'polypeptide(L)'
;FVLFILLCIFGVYGKLPSLKELENPTILQSSEVFAADGTLMGKYYTERGNRSSVSYRDISPHVINALIATEDERFYEHAGIDAKSTMRAVFLLGKEGGGSTITQQLAKALLAQGTKNKAWRVIEKFKEYIVAIRLERNFTKEEILALYLNAVPYGDNIYGIKNAAKTYFQKDAYQLSVDEAALLVGMLKGNSLYHPIRHPKEAKERRNVVIDQMTKNEKLSVADAKRYKALPIKLNYHKLDENAGYAPYFREVLRNEVAAVLKGMENPDGDDYSVYKDGLKIYTTINPRMQEYAEEAVVQQMPILQRALNNQRNIKNGSVWKGYENVLETAMKNSERWKVMKEEGLGEKDIRAAFKVKVPMKVFAWNPKREKDTVMTPMDSIKYHRQMMQAGFIAMDPVTGEIKAWVGGINFKTYKLDHAQLSVKRQVGSTIKPLLYCQAMEERGMSPESTVMDQQQSFGNGQLVPATTK
;
A
#
# COMPACT_ATOMS: atom_id res chain seq x y z
N PHE A 1 25.86 -1.56 34.55
CA PHE A 1 24.41 -1.37 34.33
C PHE A 1 24.04 0.11 34.21
N VAL A 2 24.25 0.93 35.25
CA VAL A 2 23.97 2.37 35.24
C VAL A 2 24.67 3.10 34.09
N LEU A 3 25.98 2.85 33.89
CA LEU A 3 26.74 3.42 32.77
C LEU A 3 26.12 3.08 31.40
N PHE A 4 25.60 1.86 31.22
CA PHE A 4 25.00 1.43 29.96
C PHE A 4 23.64 2.08 29.70
N ILE A 5 22.84 2.29 30.76
CA ILE A 5 21.61 3.08 30.70
C ILE A 5 21.95 4.53 30.33
N LEU A 6 22.97 5.12 30.95
CA LEU A 6 23.43 6.47 30.62
C LEU A 6 23.89 6.56 29.17
N LEU A 7 24.66 5.60 28.65
CA LEU A 7 25.05 5.55 27.24
C LEU A 7 23.85 5.46 26.29
N CYS A 8 22.78 4.74 26.65
CA CYS A 8 21.54 4.71 25.89
C CYS A 8 20.77 6.04 25.96
N ILE A 9 20.74 6.68 27.13
CA ILE A 9 20.08 8.00 27.34
C ILE A 9 20.81 9.11 26.58
N PHE A 10 22.15 9.11 26.61
CA PHE A 10 23.00 10.06 25.90
C PHE A 10 23.15 9.76 24.39
N GLY A 11 22.41 8.77 23.87
CA GLY A 11 22.32 8.55 22.43
C GLY A 11 23.53 7.88 21.77
N VAL A 12 24.46 7.30 22.55
CA VAL A 12 25.67 6.61 22.03
C VAL A 12 25.30 5.44 21.11
N TYR A 13 24.12 4.84 21.33
CA TYR A 13 23.58 3.76 20.50
C TYR A 13 22.42 4.21 19.60
N GLY A 14 22.30 5.51 19.32
CA GLY A 14 21.20 6.15 18.58
C GLY A 14 20.17 6.79 19.51
N LYS A 15 19.63 7.96 19.12
CA LYS A 15 18.69 8.77 19.92
C LYS A 15 17.46 7.96 20.35
N LEU A 16 17.02 8.15 21.60
CA LEU A 16 15.73 7.66 22.08
C LEU A 16 14.64 8.67 21.68
N PRO A 17 13.41 8.22 21.40
CA PRO A 17 12.30 9.12 21.11
C PRO A 17 12.11 10.13 22.24
N SER A 18 11.88 11.39 21.88
CA SER A 18 11.56 12.43 22.84
C SER A 18 10.22 12.16 23.53
N LEU A 19 9.98 12.80 24.68
CA LEU A 19 8.69 12.73 25.37
C LEU A 19 7.56 13.20 24.44
N LYS A 20 7.80 14.26 23.65
CA LYS A 20 6.86 14.83 22.68
C LYS A 20 6.50 13.86 21.55
N GLU A 21 7.47 13.07 21.07
CA GLU A 21 7.24 11.98 20.10
C GLU A 21 6.46 10.82 20.72
N LEU A 22 6.73 10.50 22.00
CA LEU A 22 6.01 9.46 22.73
C LEU A 22 4.60 9.88 23.13
N GLU A 23 4.37 11.16 23.45
CA GLU A 23 3.07 11.78 23.79
C GLU A 23 2.16 11.93 22.58
N ASN A 24 2.75 12.00 21.39
CA ASN A 24 2.05 11.98 20.12
C ASN A 24 2.47 10.79 19.23
N PRO A 25 2.26 9.52 19.63
CA PRO A 25 2.59 8.36 18.78
C PRO A 25 1.75 8.31 17.49
N THR A 26 0.77 9.21 17.39
CA THR A 26 0.00 9.60 16.21
C THR A 26 0.77 10.45 15.20
N ILE A 27 2.04 10.84 15.44
CA ILE A 27 2.96 11.54 14.48
C ILE A 27 3.41 10.64 13.30
N LEU A 28 2.66 9.59 12.99
CA LEU A 28 2.53 9.15 11.60
C LEU A 28 1.18 9.65 11.10
N GLN A 29 1.00 10.96 11.11
CA GLN A 29 -0.17 11.55 10.46
C GLN A 29 0.06 11.38 8.97
N SER A 30 -0.84 10.65 8.33
CA SER A 30 -0.87 10.58 6.88
C SER A 30 -1.01 12.00 6.32
N SER A 31 -0.11 12.40 5.44
CA SER A 31 -0.30 13.65 4.69
C SER A 31 -1.55 13.52 3.82
N GLU A 32 -2.33 14.58 3.75
CA GLU A 32 -3.63 14.61 3.05
C GLU A 32 -3.49 15.44 1.77
N VAL A 33 -4.03 14.92 0.68
CA VAL A 33 -4.03 15.58 -0.64
C VAL A 33 -5.43 16.07 -0.94
N PHE A 34 -5.56 17.36 -1.19
CA PHE A 34 -6.81 18.06 -1.46
C PHE A 34 -6.84 18.57 -2.91
N ALA A 35 -8.02 18.49 -3.51
CA ALA A 35 -8.33 19.12 -4.78
C ALA A 35 -8.52 20.64 -4.62
N ALA A 36 -8.70 21.34 -5.74
CA ALA A 36 -8.85 22.80 -5.78
C ALA A 36 -10.06 23.32 -4.98
N ASP A 37 -11.09 22.50 -4.79
CA ASP A 37 -12.30 22.83 -4.01
C ASP A 37 -12.24 22.34 -2.54
N GLY A 38 -11.11 21.78 -2.10
CA GLY A 38 -10.93 21.20 -0.77
C GLY A 38 -11.39 19.73 -0.65
N THR A 39 -11.82 19.09 -1.74
CA THR A 39 -12.15 17.65 -1.73
C THR A 39 -10.91 16.81 -1.42
N LEU A 40 -11.00 15.90 -0.45
CA LEU A 40 -9.92 14.95 -0.15
C LEU A 40 -9.75 13.95 -1.30
N MET A 41 -8.62 14.01 -2.00
CA MET A 41 -8.29 13.12 -3.12
C MET A 41 -7.62 11.82 -2.65
N GLY A 42 -6.88 11.88 -1.54
CA GLY A 42 -6.13 10.73 -1.04
C GLY A 42 -5.19 11.11 0.08
N LYS A 43 -4.42 10.11 0.56
CA LYS A 43 -3.48 10.27 1.66
C LYS A 43 -2.14 9.61 1.33
N TYR A 44 -1.04 10.22 1.79
CA TYR A 44 0.28 9.61 1.78
C TYR A 44 0.66 9.19 3.19
N TYR A 45 1.07 7.95 3.33
CA TYR A 45 1.51 7.40 4.61
C TYR A 45 2.58 6.34 4.36
N THR A 46 3.42 6.11 5.37
CA THR A 46 4.32 4.94 5.35
C THR A 46 3.48 3.67 5.45
N GLU A 47 4.03 2.49 5.11
CA GLU A 47 3.33 1.21 5.35
C GLU A 47 2.77 1.11 6.78
N ARG A 48 3.46 1.73 7.75
CA ARG A 48 3.07 1.80 9.17
C ARG A 48 2.15 2.97 9.53
N GLY A 49 1.94 3.93 8.63
CA GLY A 49 1.31 5.22 8.86
C GLY A 49 -0.15 5.32 8.40
N ASN A 50 -0.72 4.30 7.74
CA ASN A 50 -2.18 4.20 7.62
C ASN A 50 -2.75 3.76 8.97
N ARG A 51 -2.63 4.61 9.98
CA ARG A 51 -3.20 4.40 11.31
C ARG A 51 -4.38 5.34 11.41
N SER A 52 -5.59 4.83 11.21
CA SER A 52 -6.76 5.56 11.70
C SER A 52 -6.76 5.42 13.22
N SER A 53 -6.61 6.54 13.94
CA SER A 53 -6.64 6.52 15.39
C SER A 53 -8.06 6.21 15.88
N VAL A 54 -8.16 5.27 16.81
CA VAL A 54 -9.35 5.10 17.65
C VAL A 54 -8.99 5.39 19.08
N SER A 55 -9.91 6.05 19.78
CA SER A 55 -9.83 6.20 21.23
C SER A 55 -10.16 4.87 21.90
N TYR A 56 -9.73 4.69 23.16
CA TYR A 56 -10.03 3.48 23.94
C TYR A 56 -11.54 3.18 23.98
N ARG A 57 -12.39 4.21 24.07
CA ARG A 57 -13.85 4.10 24.14
C ARG A 57 -14.48 3.59 22.84
N ASP A 58 -13.79 3.74 21.72
CA ASP A 58 -14.24 3.29 20.39
C ASP A 58 -13.72 1.90 20.03
N ILE A 59 -13.12 1.19 20.98
CA ILE A 59 -12.62 -0.18 20.83
C ILE A 59 -13.55 -1.13 21.58
N SER A 60 -13.94 -2.23 20.93
CA SER A 60 -14.80 -3.24 21.54
C SER A 60 -14.15 -3.78 22.83
N PRO A 61 -14.88 -3.87 23.96
CA PRO A 61 -14.38 -4.49 25.18
C PRO A 61 -13.88 -5.92 24.96
N HIS A 62 -14.42 -6.63 23.96
CA HIS A 62 -13.96 -7.96 23.58
C HIS A 62 -12.52 -7.95 23.04
N VAL A 63 -12.12 -6.91 22.31
CA VAL A 63 -10.74 -6.74 21.83
C VAL A 63 -9.80 -6.49 23.01
N ILE A 64 -10.19 -5.59 23.92
CA ILE A 64 -9.40 -5.28 25.12
C ILE A 64 -9.21 -6.54 25.98
N ASN A 65 -10.30 -7.25 26.28
CA ASN A 65 -10.27 -8.48 27.06
C ASN A 65 -9.46 -9.59 26.38
N ALA A 66 -9.59 -9.75 25.05
CA ALA A 66 -8.82 -10.72 24.29
C ALA A 66 -7.32 -10.42 24.32
N LEU A 67 -6.95 -9.14 24.15
CA LEU A 67 -5.57 -8.68 24.15
C LEU A 67 -4.91 -8.94 25.51
N ILE A 68 -5.51 -8.44 26.59
CA ILE A 68 -4.98 -8.59 27.95
C ILE A 68 -4.87 -10.07 28.32
N ALA A 69 -5.93 -10.86 28.10
CA ALA A 69 -5.91 -12.28 28.45
C ALA A 69 -4.83 -13.09 27.70
N THR A 70 -4.43 -12.66 26.51
CA THR A 70 -3.49 -13.40 25.66
C THR A 70 -2.05 -12.92 25.78
N GLU A 71 -1.84 -11.61 25.78
CA GLU A 71 -0.50 -11.01 25.69
C GLU A 71 0.03 -10.59 27.06
N ASP A 72 -0.82 -10.21 28.01
CA ASP A 72 -0.40 -9.63 29.29
C ASP A 72 -1.48 -9.72 30.37
N GLU A 73 -1.63 -10.91 30.98
CA GLU A 73 -2.70 -11.23 31.95
C GLU A 73 -2.71 -10.28 33.18
N ARG A 74 -1.53 -9.76 33.55
CA ARG A 74 -1.31 -8.87 34.70
C ARG A 74 -1.08 -7.41 34.29
N PHE A 75 -1.55 -7.00 33.11
CA PHE A 75 -1.28 -5.67 32.54
C PHE A 75 -1.53 -4.51 33.51
N TYR A 76 -2.58 -4.59 34.33
CA TYR A 76 -2.92 -3.55 35.31
C TYR A 76 -2.11 -3.62 36.63
N GLU A 77 -1.39 -4.70 36.89
CA GLU A 77 -0.66 -4.93 38.15
C GLU A 77 0.81 -4.44 38.11
N HIS A 78 1.34 -4.08 36.93
CA HIS A 78 2.74 -3.67 36.77
C HIS A 78 2.88 -2.32 36.07
N ALA A 79 4.03 -1.65 36.23
CA ALA A 79 4.37 -0.39 35.55
C ALA A 79 5.24 -0.63 34.32
N GLY A 80 4.68 -1.29 33.30
CA GLY A 80 5.36 -1.58 32.01
C GLY A 80 6.28 -2.80 31.97
N ILE A 81 6.84 -3.24 33.08
CA ILE A 81 7.68 -4.45 33.14
C ILE A 81 7.12 -5.39 34.19
N ASP A 82 6.66 -6.57 33.77
CA ASP A 82 6.28 -7.65 34.68
C ASP A 82 7.54 -8.44 35.08
N ALA A 83 8.03 -8.17 36.29
CA ALA A 83 9.18 -8.86 36.86
C ALA A 83 8.95 -10.37 37.00
N LYS A 84 7.74 -10.81 37.33
CA LYS A 84 7.39 -12.25 37.46
C LYS A 84 7.44 -12.93 36.10
N SER A 85 6.80 -12.33 35.08
CA SER A 85 6.84 -12.87 33.70
C SER A 85 8.24 -12.85 33.10
N THR A 86 9.04 -11.81 33.40
CA THR A 86 10.43 -11.70 32.92
C THR A 86 11.31 -12.77 33.54
N MET A 87 11.27 -12.94 34.88
CA MET A 87 12.04 -13.98 35.56
C MET A 87 11.63 -15.38 35.09
N ARG A 88 10.32 -15.67 35.00
CA ARG A 88 9.80 -16.95 34.49
C ARG A 88 10.32 -17.25 33.08
N ALA A 89 10.29 -16.26 32.17
CA ALA A 89 10.77 -16.44 30.81
C ALA A 89 12.28 -16.74 30.73
N VAL A 90 13.08 -16.13 31.62
CA VAL A 90 14.53 -16.41 31.73
C VAL A 90 14.77 -17.82 32.27
N PHE A 91 14.12 -18.21 33.36
CA PHE A 91 14.30 -19.53 33.99
C PHE A 91 13.81 -20.68 33.11
N LEU A 92 12.71 -20.48 32.37
CA LEU A 92 12.14 -21.50 31.48
C LEU A 92 12.68 -21.44 30.05
N LEU A 93 13.73 -20.65 29.79
CA LEU A 93 14.32 -20.44 28.46
C LEU A 93 13.28 -20.07 27.38
N GLY A 94 12.22 -19.36 27.76
CA GLY A 94 11.11 -18.96 26.89
C GLY A 94 10.18 -20.08 26.43
N LYS A 95 10.27 -21.30 26.97
CA LYS A 95 9.48 -22.46 26.51
C LYS A 95 7.99 -22.39 26.84
N GLU A 96 7.59 -21.66 27.89
CA GLU A 96 6.18 -21.59 28.35
C GLU A 96 5.50 -20.21 28.14
N GLY A 97 6.06 -19.36 27.29
CA GLY A 97 5.45 -18.06 26.94
C GLY A 97 6.45 -16.92 26.84
N GLY A 98 6.01 -15.82 26.22
CA GLY A 98 6.78 -14.59 26.12
C GLY A 98 6.78 -13.82 27.44
N GLY A 99 7.93 -13.29 27.85
CA GLY A 99 8.05 -12.45 29.05
C GLY A 99 7.82 -10.95 28.80
N SER A 100 7.34 -10.57 27.61
CA SER A 100 7.20 -9.15 27.22
C SER A 100 5.77 -8.66 27.38
N THR A 101 5.60 -7.54 28.09
CA THR A 101 4.31 -6.88 28.37
C THR A 101 3.78 -6.13 27.14
N ILE A 102 2.50 -5.74 27.15
CA ILE A 102 1.90 -4.90 26.09
C ILE A 102 2.70 -3.60 25.91
N THR A 103 3.08 -2.95 27.01
CA THR A 103 3.86 -1.70 26.98
C THR A 103 5.23 -1.89 26.35
N GLN A 104 5.91 -3.02 26.60
CA GLN A 104 7.18 -3.34 25.93
C GLN A 104 6.99 -3.60 24.43
N GLN A 105 5.91 -4.29 24.06
CA GLN A 105 5.60 -4.52 22.65
C GLN A 105 5.25 -3.21 21.93
N LEU A 106 4.54 -2.28 22.60
CA LEU A 106 4.31 -0.93 22.09
C LEU A 106 5.63 -0.18 21.90
N ALA A 107 6.51 -0.19 22.91
CA ALA A 107 7.83 0.44 22.82
C ALA A 107 8.64 -0.10 21.64
N LYS A 108 8.67 -1.43 21.46
CA LYS A 108 9.31 -2.09 20.31
C LYS A 108 8.72 -1.63 18.98
N ALA A 109 7.38 -1.56 18.89
CA ALA A 109 6.67 -1.13 17.68
C ALA A 109 7.00 0.33 17.32
N LEU A 110 7.06 1.23 18.31
CA LEU A 110 7.42 2.64 18.12
C LEU A 110 8.88 2.82 17.72
N LEU A 111 9.80 2.07 18.34
CA LEU A 111 11.24 2.15 18.05
C LEU A 111 11.67 1.50 16.73
N ALA A 112 10.75 0.86 16.00
CA ALA A 112 11.02 0.16 14.74
C ALA A 112 12.11 -0.92 14.81
N GLN A 113 12.29 -1.55 15.98
CA GLN A 113 13.37 -2.49 16.25
C GLN A 113 13.16 -3.87 15.60
N GLY A 114 14.25 -4.57 15.29
CA GLY A 114 14.16 -5.86 14.58
C GLY A 114 15.49 -6.44 14.08
N THR A 115 16.62 -6.08 14.70
CA THR A 115 17.93 -6.50 14.22
C THR A 115 18.14 -8.03 14.26
N LYS A 116 18.89 -8.54 13.28
CA LYS A 116 19.37 -9.93 13.28
C LYS A 116 20.60 -10.14 14.17
N ASN A 117 21.31 -9.07 14.54
CA ASN A 117 22.52 -9.14 15.35
C ASN A 117 22.19 -9.40 16.84
N LYS A 118 22.71 -10.50 17.38
CA LYS A 118 22.43 -10.93 18.77
C LYS A 118 22.89 -9.90 19.82
N ALA A 119 24.01 -9.22 19.62
CA ALA A 119 24.49 -8.19 20.54
C ALA A 119 23.63 -6.93 20.47
N TRP A 120 23.26 -6.50 19.26
CA TRP A 120 22.38 -5.35 19.06
C TRP A 120 20.96 -5.59 19.60
N ARG A 121 20.49 -6.84 19.57
CA ARG A 121 19.19 -7.23 20.15
C ARG A 121 19.11 -6.99 21.66
N VAL A 122 20.21 -7.16 22.38
CA VAL A 122 20.26 -6.85 23.81
C VAL A 122 20.09 -5.35 24.02
N ILE A 123 20.76 -4.52 23.20
CA ILE A 123 20.63 -3.07 23.23
C ILE A 123 19.19 -2.65 22.89
N GLU A 124 18.59 -3.22 21.84
CA GLU A 124 17.20 -2.98 21.47
C GLU A 124 16.27 -3.26 22.66
N LYS A 125 16.44 -4.41 23.33
CA LYS A 125 15.61 -4.81 24.48
C LYS A 125 15.72 -3.84 25.67
N PHE A 126 16.90 -3.29 25.93
CA PHE A 126 17.07 -2.26 26.96
C PHE A 126 16.39 -0.94 26.59
N LYS A 127 16.46 -0.54 25.31
CA LYS A 127 15.71 0.63 24.84
C LYS A 127 14.20 0.43 24.96
N GLU A 128 13.68 -0.77 24.69
CA GLU A 128 12.27 -1.11 24.92
C GLU A 128 11.88 -0.89 26.40
N TYR A 129 12.72 -1.30 27.35
CA TYR A 129 12.46 -1.10 28.78
C TYR A 129 12.43 0.38 29.18
N ILE A 130 13.38 1.17 28.70
CA ILE A 130 13.43 2.61 29.00
C ILE A 130 12.18 3.30 28.45
N VAL A 131 11.79 2.99 27.21
CA VAL A 131 10.60 3.57 26.58
C VAL A 131 9.32 3.07 27.24
N ALA A 132 9.23 1.78 27.61
CA ALA A 132 8.06 1.25 28.33
C ALA A 132 7.85 1.95 29.67
N ILE A 133 8.92 2.18 30.44
CA ILE A 133 8.84 2.93 31.71
C ILE A 133 8.41 4.38 31.46
N ARG A 134 8.90 5.01 30.38
CA ARG A 134 8.46 6.37 30.01
C ARG A 134 6.99 6.39 29.62
N LEU A 135 6.52 5.43 28.82
CA LEU A 135 5.10 5.35 28.42
C LEU A 135 4.20 5.22 29.65
N GLU A 136 4.53 4.35 30.60
CA GLU A 136 3.72 4.10 31.81
C GLU A 136 3.73 5.26 32.82
N ARG A 137 4.69 6.19 32.71
CA ARG A 137 4.71 7.40 33.54
C ARG A 137 3.85 8.52 32.97
N ASN A 138 3.65 8.55 31.66
CA ASN A 138 3.00 9.67 30.97
C ASN A 138 1.62 9.32 30.42
N PHE A 139 1.28 8.04 30.32
CA PHE A 139 0.00 7.56 29.81
C PHE A 139 -0.71 6.66 30.80
N THR A 140 -2.04 6.75 30.79
CA THR A 140 -2.91 5.80 31.47
C THR A 140 -2.88 4.43 30.79
N LYS A 141 -3.28 3.40 31.53
CA LYS A 141 -3.38 2.02 31.00
C LYS A 141 -4.30 1.92 29.78
N GLU A 142 -5.40 2.67 29.79
CA GLU A 142 -6.36 2.72 28.69
C GLU A 142 -5.74 3.35 27.43
N GLU A 143 -5.01 4.45 27.60
CA GLU A 143 -4.27 5.08 26.50
C GLU A 143 -3.20 4.15 25.94
N ILE A 144 -2.44 3.45 26.78
CA ILE A 144 -1.43 2.48 26.33
C ILE A 144 -2.07 1.37 25.48
N LEU A 145 -3.23 0.84 25.89
CA LEU A 145 -3.96 -0.18 25.12
C LEU A 145 -4.42 0.36 23.77
N ALA A 146 -4.98 1.57 23.73
CA ALA A 146 -5.41 2.20 22.49
C ALA A 146 -4.22 2.48 21.56
N LEU A 147 -3.13 3.04 22.09
CA LEU A 147 -1.90 3.30 21.35
C LEU A 147 -1.30 2.02 20.78
N TYR A 148 -1.23 0.95 21.57
CA TYR A 148 -0.79 -0.36 21.13
C TYR A 148 -1.65 -0.88 19.98
N LEU A 149 -2.97 -0.95 20.17
CA LEU A 149 -3.90 -1.47 19.17
C LEU A 149 -3.92 -0.64 17.88
N ASN A 150 -3.61 0.66 17.96
CA ASN A 150 -3.43 1.55 16.81
C ASN A 150 -2.07 1.36 16.11
N ALA A 151 -1.03 0.93 16.84
CA ALA A 151 0.33 0.86 16.33
C ALA A 151 0.70 -0.48 15.70
N VAL A 152 0.10 -1.58 16.16
CA VAL A 152 0.47 -2.93 15.73
C VAL A 152 -0.06 -3.31 14.35
N PRO A 153 0.69 -4.13 13.59
CA PRO A 153 0.26 -4.62 12.29
C PRO A 153 -0.76 -5.77 12.42
N TYR A 154 -1.66 -5.89 11.45
CA TYR A 154 -2.65 -6.98 11.31
C TYR A 154 -2.53 -7.71 9.96
N GLY A 155 -1.33 -7.71 9.36
CA GLY A 155 -1.06 -8.36 8.07
C GLY A 155 -1.45 -7.49 6.87
N ASP A 156 -0.95 -7.85 5.68
CA ASP A 156 -1.26 -7.17 4.41
C ASP A 156 -1.06 -5.64 4.40
N ASN A 157 -0.06 -5.15 5.16
CA ASN A 157 0.24 -3.73 5.40
C ASN A 157 -0.90 -2.94 6.09
N ILE A 158 -1.77 -3.63 6.82
CA ILE A 158 -2.83 -3.03 7.63
C ILE A 158 -2.27 -2.79 9.03
N TYR A 159 -2.36 -1.54 9.51
CA TYR A 159 -1.97 -1.16 10.86
C TYR A 159 -3.16 -0.54 11.59
N GLY A 160 -3.27 -0.86 12.87
CA GLY A 160 -4.34 -0.33 13.70
C GLY A 160 -5.63 -1.14 13.66
N ILE A 161 -6.24 -1.32 14.83
CA ILE A 161 -7.43 -2.15 15.01
C ILE A 161 -8.64 -1.67 14.18
N LYS A 162 -8.79 -0.35 13.99
CA LYS A 162 -9.88 0.21 13.17
C LYS A 162 -9.75 -0.17 11.70
N ASN A 163 -8.56 -0.03 11.13
CA ASN A 163 -8.31 -0.42 9.75
C ASN A 163 -8.42 -1.94 9.57
N ALA A 164 -8.01 -2.72 10.58
CA ALA A 164 -8.22 -4.17 10.58
C ALA A 164 -9.70 -4.55 10.64
N ALA A 165 -10.49 -3.93 11.54
CA ALA A 165 -11.93 -4.18 11.66
C ALA A 165 -12.68 -3.85 10.35
N LYS A 166 -12.36 -2.70 9.75
CA LYS A 166 -12.89 -2.35 8.43
C LYS A 166 -12.42 -3.34 7.37
N THR A 167 -11.13 -3.62 7.29
CA THR A 167 -10.61 -4.47 6.21
C THR A 167 -11.11 -5.90 6.27
N TYR A 168 -11.11 -6.55 7.43
CA TYR A 168 -11.46 -7.97 7.56
C TYR A 168 -12.96 -8.21 7.73
N PHE A 169 -13.73 -7.25 8.25
CA PHE A 169 -15.13 -7.43 8.63
C PHE A 169 -16.09 -6.33 8.17
N GLN A 170 -15.60 -5.23 7.59
CA GLN A 170 -16.39 -4.03 7.25
C GLN A 170 -17.14 -3.42 8.45
N LYS A 171 -16.56 -3.52 9.64
CA LYS A 171 -17.14 -3.03 10.90
C LYS A 171 -16.30 -1.93 11.54
N ASP A 172 -16.92 -1.12 12.38
CA ASP A 172 -16.17 -0.28 13.31
C ASP A 172 -15.55 -1.13 14.44
N ALA A 173 -14.44 -0.67 15.01
CA ALA A 173 -13.70 -1.43 16.04
C ALA A 173 -14.55 -1.73 17.28
N TYR A 174 -15.49 -0.85 17.65
CA TYR A 174 -16.43 -1.06 18.76
C TYR A 174 -17.47 -2.16 18.49
N GLN A 175 -17.71 -2.52 17.22
CA GLN A 175 -18.69 -3.51 16.80
C GLN A 175 -18.12 -4.94 16.66
N LEU A 176 -16.82 -5.12 16.92
CA LEU A 176 -16.18 -6.42 16.83
C LEU A 176 -16.74 -7.38 17.88
N SER A 177 -17.23 -8.51 17.41
CA SER A 177 -17.70 -9.63 18.24
C SER A 177 -16.53 -10.40 18.87
N VAL A 178 -16.82 -11.33 19.79
CA VAL A 178 -15.80 -12.10 20.52
C VAL A 178 -14.89 -12.89 19.58
N ASP A 179 -15.44 -13.59 18.58
CA ASP A 179 -14.65 -14.40 17.65
C ASP A 179 -13.85 -13.56 16.66
N GLU A 180 -14.37 -12.40 16.24
CA GLU A 180 -13.66 -11.44 15.40
C GLU A 180 -12.50 -10.77 16.16
N ALA A 181 -12.75 -10.35 17.40
CA ALA A 181 -11.74 -9.80 18.31
C ALA A 181 -10.63 -10.81 18.59
N ALA A 182 -11.01 -12.06 18.91
CA ALA A 182 -10.06 -13.14 19.15
C ALA A 182 -9.23 -13.47 17.90
N LEU A 183 -9.81 -13.35 16.71
CA LEU A 183 -9.08 -13.56 15.46
C LEU A 183 -8.01 -12.46 15.26
N LEU A 184 -8.40 -11.18 15.37
CA LEU A 184 -7.47 -10.07 15.18
C LEU A 184 -6.36 -10.03 16.23
N VAL A 185 -6.68 -10.29 17.50
CA VAL A 185 -5.68 -10.40 18.57
C VAL A 185 -4.78 -11.61 18.34
N GLY A 186 -5.35 -12.74 17.90
CA GLY A 186 -4.59 -13.96 17.59
C GLY A 186 -3.49 -13.74 16.54
N MET A 187 -3.77 -12.86 15.57
CA MET A 187 -2.83 -12.50 14.50
C MET A 187 -1.60 -11.74 15.00
N LEU A 188 -1.66 -11.03 16.12
CA LEU A 188 -0.54 -10.22 16.64
C LEU A 188 0.70 -11.05 16.97
N LYS A 189 0.52 -12.33 17.32
CA LYS A 189 1.63 -13.27 17.53
C LYS A 189 2.41 -13.56 16.25
N GLY A 190 1.78 -13.43 15.08
CA GLY A 190 2.38 -13.79 13.80
C GLY A 190 1.47 -13.49 12.61
N ASN A 191 1.57 -12.28 12.08
CA ASN A 191 0.64 -11.75 11.08
C ASN A 191 0.58 -12.53 9.77
N SER A 192 1.73 -13.05 9.32
CA SER A 192 1.78 -13.89 8.11
C SER A 192 1.34 -15.31 8.40
N LEU A 193 1.73 -15.88 9.54
CA LEU A 193 1.45 -17.27 9.91
C LEU A 193 -0.03 -17.50 10.20
N TYR A 194 -0.68 -16.56 10.88
CA TYR A 194 -2.10 -16.65 11.27
C TYR A 194 -3.00 -15.82 10.35
N HIS A 195 -2.57 -15.58 9.12
CA HIS A 195 -3.33 -14.77 8.17
C HIS A 195 -4.60 -15.50 7.71
N PRO A 196 -5.82 -15.00 7.98
CA PRO A 196 -7.04 -15.80 7.84
C PRO A 196 -7.45 -16.11 6.39
N ILE A 197 -6.88 -15.40 5.40
CA ILE A 197 -7.08 -15.69 3.97
C ILE A 197 -6.06 -16.69 3.44
N ARG A 198 -4.81 -16.61 3.92
CA ARG A 198 -3.69 -17.42 3.39
C ARG A 198 -3.56 -18.75 4.15
N HIS A 199 -3.85 -18.72 5.45
CA HIS A 199 -3.70 -19.81 6.41
C HIS A 199 -4.95 -19.90 7.31
N PRO A 200 -6.13 -20.21 6.74
CA PRO A 200 -7.40 -20.17 7.47
C PRO A 200 -7.48 -21.18 8.63
N LYS A 201 -6.78 -22.32 8.52
CA LYS A 201 -6.78 -23.36 9.56
C LYS A 201 -6.00 -22.89 10.78
N GLU A 202 -4.77 -22.44 10.56
CA GLU A 202 -3.85 -21.91 11.57
C GLU A 202 -4.47 -20.68 12.25
N ALA A 203 -5.10 -19.79 11.47
CA ALA A 203 -5.83 -18.64 12.00
C ALA A 203 -6.98 -19.05 12.92
N LYS A 204 -7.76 -20.09 12.55
CA LYS A 204 -8.87 -20.59 13.37
C LYS A 204 -8.40 -21.23 14.67
N GLU A 205 -7.35 -22.03 14.60
CA GLU A 205 -6.72 -22.64 15.78
C GLU A 205 -6.19 -21.56 16.72
N ARG A 206 -5.51 -20.54 16.18
CA ARG A 206 -4.98 -19.43 16.98
C ARG A 206 -6.08 -18.57 17.61
N ARG A 207 -7.16 -18.26 16.89
CA ARG A 207 -8.36 -17.61 17.43
C ARG A 207 -8.92 -18.39 18.62
N ASN A 208 -9.00 -19.72 18.50
CA ASN A 208 -9.53 -20.57 19.57
C ASN A 208 -8.62 -20.56 20.80
N VAL A 209 -7.30 -20.48 20.63
CA VAL A 209 -6.35 -20.28 21.75
C VAL A 209 -6.63 -18.96 22.47
N VAL A 210 -6.91 -17.87 21.75
CA VAL A 210 -7.27 -16.58 22.38
C VAL A 210 -8.57 -16.71 23.17
N ILE A 211 -9.58 -17.38 22.63
CA ILE A 211 -10.84 -17.65 23.33
C ILE A 211 -10.61 -18.47 24.61
N ASP A 212 -9.73 -19.47 24.57
CA ASP A 212 -9.37 -20.26 25.75
C ASP A 212 -8.67 -19.41 26.81
N GLN A 213 -7.80 -18.47 26.40
CA GLN A 213 -7.17 -17.54 27.34
C GLN A 213 -8.18 -16.57 27.96
N MET A 214 -9.13 -16.05 27.18
CA MET A 214 -10.23 -15.23 27.71
C MET A 214 -11.07 -16.00 28.73
N THR A 215 -11.30 -17.29 28.49
CA THR A 215 -12.07 -18.16 29.40
C THR A 215 -11.32 -18.39 30.71
N LYS A 216 -10.01 -18.68 30.63
CA LYS A 216 -9.13 -18.85 31.81
C LYS A 216 -9.05 -17.61 32.67
N ASN A 217 -9.13 -16.43 32.07
CA ASN A 217 -9.11 -15.12 32.74
C ASN A 217 -10.53 -14.61 33.09
N GLU A 218 -11.53 -15.50 33.07
CA GLU A 218 -12.93 -15.20 33.44
C GLU A 218 -13.57 -14.07 32.62
N LYS A 219 -13.04 -13.78 31.42
CA LYS A 219 -13.58 -12.77 30.49
C LYS A 219 -14.64 -13.34 29.54
N LEU A 220 -14.83 -14.66 29.56
CA LEU A 220 -15.80 -15.37 28.75
C LEU A 220 -16.25 -16.64 29.46
N SER A 221 -17.55 -16.96 29.42
CA SER A 221 -18.07 -18.20 30.01
C SER A 221 -17.61 -19.43 29.22
N VAL A 222 -17.48 -20.59 29.87
CA VAL A 222 -17.12 -21.86 29.20
C VAL A 222 -18.14 -22.23 28.12
N ALA A 223 -19.42 -21.94 28.35
CA ALA A 223 -20.50 -22.17 27.39
C ALA A 223 -20.33 -21.29 26.13
N ASP A 224 -20.08 -20.00 26.32
CA ASP A 224 -19.82 -19.08 25.21
C ASP A 224 -18.55 -19.44 24.46
N ALA A 225 -17.47 -19.80 25.17
CA ALA A 225 -16.23 -20.23 24.57
C ALA A 225 -16.44 -21.42 23.62
N LYS A 226 -17.22 -22.43 24.05
CA LYS A 226 -17.57 -23.57 23.18
C LYS A 226 -18.36 -23.13 21.95
N ARG A 227 -19.32 -22.21 22.11
CA ARG A 227 -20.12 -21.65 21.00
C ARG A 227 -19.25 -20.90 19.99
N TYR A 228 -18.42 -19.96 20.43
CA TYR A 228 -17.57 -19.16 19.53
C TYR A 228 -16.49 -19.99 18.84
N LYS A 229 -15.90 -20.98 19.52
CA LYS A 229 -14.92 -21.90 18.90
C LYS A 229 -15.52 -22.73 17.76
N ALA A 230 -16.81 -23.05 17.82
CA ALA A 230 -17.51 -23.79 16.79
C ALA A 230 -17.78 -22.94 15.52
N LEU A 231 -17.84 -21.60 15.64
CA LEU A 231 -18.11 -20.73 14.50
C LEU A 231 -17.00 -20.82 13.43
N PRO A 232 -17.36 -20.87 12.13
CA PRO A 232 -16.39 -20.69 11.06
C PRO A 232 -15.87 -19.26 11.05
N ILE A 233 -14.67 -19.04 10.51
CA ILE A 233 -14.20 -17.68 10.23
C ILE A 233 -15.02 -17.14 9.06
N LYS A 234 -15.80 -16.07 9.30
CA LYS A 234 -16.51 -15.33 8.26
C LYS A 234 -15.82 -13.99 8.06
N LEU A 235 -15.22 -13.80 6.89
CA LEU A 235 -14.57 -12.53 6.52
C LEU A 235 -15.47 -11.76 5.57
N ASN A 236 -15.47 -10.44 5.71
CA ASN A 236 -15.94 -9.51 4.69
C ASN A 236 -14.72 -8.67 4.27
N TYR A 237 -13.83 -9.29 3.49
CA TYR A 237 -12.50 -8.74 3.25
C TYR A 237 -12.50 -7.73 2.10
N HIS A 238 -12.26 -6.46 2.42
CA HIS A 238 -12.00 -5.39 1.45
C HIS A 238 -10.84 -4.53 1.94
N LYS A 239 -9.71 -4.57 1.23
CA LYS A 239 -8.63 -3.62 1.50
C LYS A 239 -9.15 -2.20 1.33
N LEU A 240 -8.85 -1.33 2.29
CA LEU A 240 -8.97 0.11 2.12
C LEU A 240 -8.13 0.47 0.89
N ASP A 241 -8.78 0.86 -0.20
CA ASP A 241 -8.14 0.93 -1.50
C ASP A 241 -7.31 2.22 -1.60
N GLU A 242 -5.98 2.07 -1.51
CA GLU A 242 -5.02 3.17 -1.70
C GLU A 242 -5.08 3.73 -3.13
N ASN A 243 -5.61 2.92 -4.07
CA ASN A 243 -5.84 3.29 -5.46
C ASN A 243 -7.23 3.90 -5.68
N ALA A 244 -8.10 3.94 -4.66
CA ALA A 244 -9.38 4.62 -4.72
C ALA A 244 -9.23 6.12 -4.42
N GLY A 245 -10.18 6.91 -4.92
CA GLY A 245 -10.12 8.38 -4.91
C GLY A 245 -9.57 8.96 -6.22
N TYR A 246 -9.78 10.25 -6.42
CA TYR A 246 -9.47 10.96 -7.66
C TYR A 246 -7.99 10.87 -8.07
N ALA A 247 -7.76 10.81 -9.39
CA ALA A 247 -6.45 11.00 -10.02
C ALA A 247 -5.29 10.19 -9.38
N PRO A 248 -5.40 8.86 -9.23
CA PRO A 248 -4.38 8.07 -8.53
C PRO A 248 -2.99 8.12 -9.19
N TYR A 249 -2.93 8.24 -10.52
CA TYR A 249 -1.69 8.45 -11.26
C TYR A 249 -1.05 9.81 -10.92
N PHE A 250 -1.84 10.88 -10.90
CA PHE A 250 -1.38 12.22 -10.53
C PHE A 250 -0.84 12.25 -9.10
N ARG A 251 -1.53 11.58 -8.15
CA ARG A 251 -1.04 11.47 -6.77
C ARG A 251 0.34 10.79 -6.70
N GLU A 252 0.59 9.78 -7.52
CA GLU A 252 1.92 9.14 -7.56
C GLU A 252 3.01 10.11 -8.04
N VAL A 253 2.73 10.90 -9.08
CA VAL A 253 3.64 11.93 -9.61
C VAL A 253 3.85 13.03 -8.56
N LEU A 254 2.75 13.57 -8.02
CA LEU A 254 2.74 14.62 -6.99
C LEU A 254 3.55 14.21 -5.76
N ARG A 255 3.43 12.96 -5.31
CA ARG A 255 4.19 12.46 -4.15
C ARG A 255 5.69 12.60 -4.36
N ASN A 256 6.18 12.29 -5.56
CA ASN A 256 7.61 12.39 -5.88
C ASN A 256 8.05 13.85 -6.00
N GLU A 257 7.21 14.72 -6.57
CA GLU A 257 7.48 16.16 -6.65
C GLU A 257 7.53 16.81 -5.26
N VAL A 258 6.55 16.52 -4.40
CA VAL A 258 6.53 17.01 -3.01
C VAL A 258 7.76 16.51 -2.25
N ALA A 259 8.12 15.22 -2.38
CA ALA A 259 9.33 14.69 -1.74
C ALA A 259 10.61 15.38 -2.23
N ALA A 260 10.68 15.76 -3.52
CA ALA A 260 11.81 16.50 -4.06
C ALA A 260 11.87 17.94 -3.53
N VAL A 261 10.72 18.61 -3.39
CA VAL A 261 10.63 19.96 -2.82
C VAL A 261 11.08 19.95 -1.35
N LEU A 262 10.60 19.01 -0.55
CA LEU A 262 10.92 18.90 0.88
C LEU A 262 12.39 18.56 1.17
N LYS A 263 13.16 18.15 0.15
CA LYS A 263 14.55 17.72 0.33
C LYS A 263 15.41 18.86 0.85
N GLY A 264 16.01 18.68 2.03
CA GLY A 264 16.86 19.68 2.68
C GLY A 264 16.08 20.74 3.47
N MET A 265 14.77 20.56 3.64
CA MET A 265 13.98 21.33 4.60
C MET A 265 13.84 20.54 5.91
N GLU A 266 14.10 21.22 7.03
CA GLU A 266 13.88 20.65 8.36
C GLU A 266 12.46 20.97 8.86
N ASN A 267 11.86 19.99 9.51
CA ASN A 267 10.59 20.15 10.22
C ASN A 267 10.82 20.91 11.55
N PRO A 268 9.75 21.32 12.27
CA PRO A 268 9.88 22.04 13.54
C PRO A 268 10.62 21.27 14.65
N ASP A 269 10.83 19.97 14.48
CA ASP A 269 11.54 19.11 15.41
C ASP A 269 13.03 18.92 15.03
N GLY A 270 13.47 19.50 13.91
CA GLY A 270 14.86 19.47 13.42
C GLY A 270 15.25 18.22 12.64
N ASP A 271 14.26 17.42 12.19
CA ASP A 271 14.45 16.30 11.29
C ASP A 271 14.06 16.68 9.85
N ASP A 272 14.56 15.93 8.84
CA ASP A 272 14.16 16.14 7.44
C ASP A 272 12.64 15.95 7.25
N TYR A 273 11.99 16.88 6.54
CA TYR A 273 10.57 16.74 6.21
C TYR A 273 10.29 15.45 5.44
N SER A 274 9.23 14.75 5.85
CA SER A 274 8.74 13.54 5.25
C SER A 274 7.29 13.68 4.80
N VAL A 275 7.08 13.51 3.48
CA VAL A 275 5.74 13.45 2.86
C VAL A 275 4.84 12.38 3.48
N TYR A 276 5.39 11.42 4.23
CA TYR A 276 4.65 10.29 4.79
C TYR A 276 4.39 10.36 6.30
N LYS A 277 5.04 11.27 7.03
CA LYS A 277 5.05 11.26 8.50
C LYS A 277 4.59 12.57 9.12
N ASP A 278 4.79 13.69 8.42
CA ASP A 278 4.65 15.01 9.03
C ASP A 278 3.26 15.63 8.85
N GLY A 279 2.24 14.83 8.49
CA GLY A 279 0.85 15.28 8.44
C GLY A 279 0.60 16.46 7.50
N LEU A 280 1.32 16.53 6.37
CA LEU A 280 1.24 17.67 5.46
C LEU A 280 -0.17 17.78 4.86
N LYS A 281 -0.64 19.01 4.69
CA LYS A 281 -1.83 19.32 3.89
C LYS A 281 -1.41 19.83 2.53
N ILE A 282 -1.60 19.02 1.50
CA ILE A 282 -1.14 19.27 0.13
C ILE A 282 -2.35 19.69 -0.70
N TYR A 283 -2.41 20.95 -1.10
CA TYR A 283 -3.46 21.47 -1.96
C TYR A 283 -3.02 21.45 -3.41
N THR A 284 -3.90 21.00 -4.30
CA THR A 284 -3.62 20.81 -5.72
C THR A 284 -4.57 21.66 -6.56
N THR A 285 -4.27 21.74 -7.85
CA THR A 285 -5.07 22.47 -8.84
C THR A 285 -6.10 21.59 -9.55
N ILE A 286 -6.17 20.30 -9.19
CA ILE A 286 -7.12 19.35 -9.77
C ILE A 286 -8.54 19.81 -9.44
N ASN A 287 -9.36 19.93 -10.48
CA ASN A 287 -10.78 20.18 -10.36
C ASN A 287 -11.50 18.82 -10.33
N PRO A 288 -12.17 18.43 -9.22
CA PRO A 288 -12.76 17.10 -9.10
C PRO A 288 -13.77 16.77 -10.20
N ARG A 289 -14.58 17.75 -10.62
CA ARG A 289 -15.57 17.57 -11.67
C ARG A 289 -14.93 17.32 -13.04
N MET A 290 -13.87 18.06 -13.37
CA MET A 290 -13.13 17.82 -14.62
C MET A 290 -12.41 16.48 -14.58
N GLN A 291 -11.85 16.10 -13.43
CA GLN A 291 -11.21 14.81 -13.23
C GLN A 291 -12.19 13.65 -13.42
N GLU A 292 -13.38 13.75 -12.82
CA GLU A 292 -14.45 12.75 -12.97
C GLU A 292 -14.82 12.57 -14.45
N TYR A 293 -15.09 13.67 -15.18
CA TYR A 293 -15.41 13.60 -16.60
C TYR A 293 -14.28 12.99 -17.44
N ALA A 294 -13.02 13.28 -17.12
CA ALA A 294 -11.88 12.69 -17.80
C ALA A 294 -11.80 11.17 -17.58
N GLU A 295 -11.99 10.72 -16.34
CA GLU A 295 -12.00 9.29 -16.00
C GLU A 295 -13.19 8.57 -16.63
N GLU A 296 -14.39 9.17 -16.60
CA GLU A 296 -15.59 8.65 -17.24
C GLU A 296 -15.43 8.49 -18.76
N ALA A 297 -14.83 9.49 -19.43
CA ALA A 297 -14.57 9.43 -20.87
C ALA A 297 -13.69 8.22 -21.23
N VAL A 298 -12.64 7.95 -20.44
CA VAL A 298 -11.78 6.77 -20.61
C VAL A 298 -12.58 5.49 -20.38
N VAL A 299 -13.40 5.45 -19.32
CA VAL A 299 -14.25 4.29 -18.99
C VAL A 299 -15.25 3.97 -20.10
N GLN A 300 -15.86 4.97 -20.71
CA GLN A 300 -16.84 4.80 -21.77
C GLN A 300 -16.19 4.40 -23.09
N GLN A 301 -15.08 5.04 -23.46
CA GLN A 301 -14.51 4.91 -24.80
C GLN A 301 -13.55 3.72 -24.94
N MET A 302 -12.74 3.43 -23.92
CA MET A 302 -11.73 2.39 -24.03
C MET A 302 -12.27 0.98 -24.29
N PRO A 303 -13.42 0.54 -23.73
CA PRO A 303 -14.03 -0.74 -24.11
C PRO A 303 -14.40 -0.82 -25.59
N ILE A 304 -14.85 0.29 -26.19
CA ILE A 304 -15.22 0.35 -27.62
C ILE A 304 -13.96 0.17 -28.46
N LEU A 305 -12.93 0.96 -28.17
CA LEU A 305 -11.66 0.89 -28.87
C LEU A 305 -10.98 -0.49 -28.68
N GLN A 306 -11.05 -1.06 -27.47
CA GLN A 306 -10.50 -2.39 -27.19
C GLN A 306 -11.21 -3.47 -28.01
N ARG A 307 -12.54 -3.39 -28.17
CA ARG A 307 -13.28 -4.31 -29.04
C ARG A 307 -12.85 -4.17 -30.50
N ALA A 308 -12.61 -2.96 -30.98
CA ALA A 308 -12.10 -2.72 -32.32
C ALA A 308 -10.71 -3.34 -32.51
N LEU A 309 -9.78 -3.14 -31.56
CA LEU A 309 -8.46 -3.78 -31.58
C LEU A 309 -8.57 -5.30 -31.59
N ASN A 310 -9.37 -5.87 -30.67
CA ASN A 310 -9.57 -7.32 -30.57
C ASN A 310 -10.19 -7.91 -31.84
N ASN A 311 -10.86 -7.10 -32.65
CA ASN A 311 -11.45 -7.53 -33.91
C ASN A 311 -10.46 -7.60 -35.08
N GLN A 312 -9.26 -7.03 -34.95
CA GLN A 312 -8.24 -7.10 -36.00
C GLN A 312 -7.72 -8.53 -36.20
N ARG A 313 -7.49 -8.91 -37.47
CA ARG A 313 -7.15 -10.29 -37.86
C ARG A 313 -5.89 -10.82 -37.15
N ASN A 314 -4.84 -10.00 -37.08
CA ASN A 314 -3.56 -10.28 -36.42
C ASN A 314 -3.67 -10.42 -34.89
N ILE A 315 -4.66 -9.76 -34.28
CA ILE A 315 -4.94 -9.91 -32.85
C ILE A 315 -5.68 -11.23 -32.59
N LYS A 316 -6.73 -11.53 -33.37
CA LYS A 316 -7.54 -12.76 -33.23
C LYS A 316 -6.71 -14.03 -33.40
N ASN A 317 -5.85 -14.08 -34.41
CA ASN A 317 -5.03 -15.26 -34.69
C ASN A 317 -3.69 -15.26 -33.94
N GLY A 318 -3.42 -14.25 -33.11
CA GLY A 318 -2.19 -14.13 -32.32
C GLY A 318 -0.92 -13.81 -33.12
N SER A 319 -1.01 -13.56 -34.43
CA SER A 319 0.15 -13.27 -35.26
C SER A 319 0.84 -11.96 -34.91
N VAL A 320 0.17 -11.07 -34.14
CA VAL A 320 0.77 -9.85 -33.57
C VAL A 320 2.01 -10.13 -32.71
N TRP A 321 2.15 -11.35 -32.18
CA TRP A 321 3.29 -11.73 -31.35
C TRP A 321 4.47 -12.29 -32.13
N LYS A 322 4.31 -12.56 -33.44
CA LYS A 322 5.37 -13.10 -34.29
C LYS A 322 6.49 -12.06 -34.43
N GLY A 323 7.71 -12.41 -34.06
CA GLY A 323 8.86 -11.49 -34.05
C GLY A 323 8.98 -10.65 -32.77
N TYR A 324 8.10 -10.86 -31.79
CA TYR A 324 8.13 -10.20 -30.47
C TYR A 324 8.29 -11.21 -29.32
N GLU A 325 8.85 -12.38 -29.60
CA GLU A 325 9.08 -13.44 -28.61
C GLU A 325 10.01 -12.96 -27.50
N ASN A 326 11.00 -12.12 -27.82
CA ASN A 326 11.88 -11.46 -26.85
C ASN A 326 11.10 -10.59 -25.85
N VAL A 327 10.06 -9.87 -26.29
CA VAL A 327 9.24 -9.03 -25.41
C VAL A 327 8.44 -9.88 -24.42
N LEU A 328 7.89 -11.00 -24.89
CA LEU A 328 7.17 -11.95 -24.05
C LEU A 328 8.11 -12.66 -23.07
N GLU A 329 9.32 -12.99 -23.54
CA GLU A 329 10.39 -13.58 -22.75
C GLU A 329 10.81 -12.67 -21.60
N THR A 330 11.10 -11.40 -21.89
CA THR A 330 11.44 -10.41 -20.87
C THR A 330 10.29 -10.21 -19.88
N ALA A 331 9.05 -10.14 -20.37
CA ALA A 331 7.88 -10.00 -19.50
C ALA A 331 7.71 -11.20 -18.55
N MET A 332 7.94 -12.41 -19.05
CA MET A 332 7.93 -13.63 -18.24
C MET A 332 9.01 -13.59 -17.16
N LYS A 333 10.26 -13.26 -17.53
CA LYS A 333 11.39 -13.18 -16.59
C LYS A 333 11.23 -12.11 -15.51
N ASN A 334 10.60 -10.99 -15.86
CA ASN A 334 10.36 -9.88 -14.93
C ASN A 334 9.16 -10.11 -14.00
N SER A 335 8.34 -11.13 -14.27
CA SER A 335 7.16 -11.41 -13.46
C SER A 335 7.53 -11.95 -12.09
N GLU A 336 6.69 -11.65 -11.09
CA GLU A 336 6.88 -12.15 -9.72
C GLU A 336 6.91 -13.67 -9.66
N ARG A 337 6.05 -14.33 -10.45
CA ARG A 337 6.04 -15.79 -10.57
C ARG A 337 7.40 -16.34 -10.96
N TRP A 338 8.08 -15.74 -11.94
CA TRP A 338 9.41 -16.19 -12.35
C TRP A 338 10.43 -16.02 -11.23
N LYS A 339 10.41 -14.88 -10.55
CA LYS A 339 11.32 -14.58 -9.43
C LYS A 339 11.15 -15.58 -8.30
N VAL A 340 9.92 -15.82 -7.85
CA VAL A 340 9.59 -16.78 -6.79
C VAL A 340 10.06 -18.20 -7.16
N MET A 341 9.73 -18.68 -8.37
CA MET A 341 10.14 -20.03 -8.78
C MET A 341 11.67 -20.16 -8.92
N LYS A 342 12.37 -19.07 -9.24
CA LYS A 342 13.83 -19.03 -9.23
C LYS A 342 14.41 -19.09 -7.82
N GLU A 343 13.81 -18.37 -6.88
CA GLU A 343 14.20 -18.42 -5.46
C GLU A 343 13.94 -19.79 -4.84
N GLU A 344 12.89 -20.49 -5.29
CA GLU A 344 12.59 -21.89 -4.94
C GLU A 344 13.55 -22.90 -5.60
N GLY A 345 14.51 -22.45 -6.41
CA GLY A 345 15.57 -23.29 -6.99
C GLY A 345 15.18 -24.01 -8.29
N LEU A 346 14.06 -23.68 -8.93
CA LEU A 346 13.66 -24.33 -10.18
C LEU A 346 14.55 -23.91 -11.38
N GLY A 347 14.81 -24.88 -12.25
CA GLY A 347 15.52 -24.65 -13.52
C GLY A 347 14.69 -23.83 -14.51
N GLU A 348 15.33 -23.04 -15.39
CA GLU A 348 14.60 -22.19 -16.35
C GLU A 348 13.63 -22.97 -17.24
N LYS A 349 14.01 -24.20 -17.63
CA LYS A 349 13.18 -25.07 -18.47
C LYS A 349 11.84 -25.38 -17.80
N ASP A 350 11.86 -25.67 -16.51
CA ASP A 350 10.67 -26.04 -15.74
C ASP A 350 9.80 -24.81 -15.47
N ILE A 351 10.41 -23.67 -15.20
CA ILE A 351 9.69 -22.39 -15.07
C ILE A 351 8.96 -22.07 -16.38
N ARG A 352 9.64 -22.18 -17.53
CA ARG A 352 9.00 -21.98 -18.85
C ARG A 352 7.84 -22.93 -19.10
N ALA A 353 7.98 -24.19 -18.67
CA ALA A 353 6.90 -25.16 -18.78
C ALA A 353 5.70 -24.74 -17.90
N ALA A 354 5.93 -24.27 -16.68
CA ALA A 354 4.88 -23.77 -15.79
C ALA A 354 4.11 -22.57 -16.37
N PHE A 355 4.75 -21.74 -17.20
CA PHE A 355 4.09 -20.63 -17.90
C PHE A 355 3.11 -21.07 -19.01
N LYS A 356 3.11 -22.36 -19.37
CA LYS A 356 2.20 -22.98 -20.34
C LYS A 356 1.06 -23.77 -19.69
N VAL A 357 1.06 -23.89 -18.36
CA VAL A 357 0.02 -24.62 -17.61
C VAL A 357 -1.08 -23.64 -17.19
N LYS A 358 -2.34 -24.03 -17.41
CA LYS A 358 -3.49 -23.22 -17.01
C LYS A 358 -3.63 -23.22 -15.49
N VAL A 359 -3.84 -22.04 -14.93
CA VAL A 359 -4.07 -21.86 -13.49
C VAL A 359 -5.21 -20.88 -13.27
N PRO A 360 -5.99 -21.04 -12.18
CA PRO A 360 -6.93 -20.01 -11.74
C PRO A 360 -6.17 -18.72 -11.45
N MET A 361 -6.68 -17.60 -11.96
CA MET A 361 -6.13 -16.28 -11.72
C MET A 361 -7.20 -15.21 -11.89
N LYS A 362 -6.90 -14.01 -11.39
CA LYS A 362 -7.74 -12.82 -11.56
C LYS A 362 -7.03 -11.86 -12.51
N VAL A 363 -7.73 -11.39 -13.53
CA VAL A 363 -7.19 -10.46 -14.54
C VAL A 363 -8.09 -9.25 -14.69
N PHE A 364 -7.55 -8.15 -15.22
CA PHE A 364 -8.33 -6.95 -15.52
C PHE A 364 -9.43 -7.25 -16.55
N ALA A 365 -10.59 -6.60 -16.40
CA ALA A 365 -11.67 -6.67 -17.37
C ALA A 365 -12.46 -5.36 -17.41
N TRP A 366 -13.00 -5.03 -18.58
CA TRP A 366 -13.91 -3.90 -18.77
C TRP A 366 -15.31 -4.23 -18.20
N ASN A 367 -15.39 -4.34 -16.87
CA ASN A 367 -16.62 -4.53 -16.10
C ASN A 367 -16.60 -3.59 -14.86
N PRO A 368 -17.70 -3.46 -14.11
CA PRO A 368 -17.75 -2.57 -12.94
C PRO A 368 -16.69 -2.87 -11.87
N LYS A 369 -16.29 -4.14 -11.70
CA LYS A 369 -15.26 -4.55 -10.73
C LYS A 369 -13.83 -4.30 -11.23
N ARG A 370 -13.65 -3.97 -12.51
CA ARG A 370 -12.35 -3.87 -13.21
C ARG A 370 -11.50 -5.14 -13.12
N GLU A 371 -12.12 -6.28 -12.86
CA GLU A 371 -11.46 -7.57 -12.69
C GLU A 371 -12.42 -8.72 -13.00
N LYS A 372 -11.87 -9.86 -13.43
CA LYS A 372 -12.59 -11.12 -13.58
C LYS A 372 -11.72 -12.29 -13.16
N ASP A 373 -12.34 -13.28 -12.52
CA ASP A 373 -11.72 -14.57 -12.29
C ASP A 373 -11.74 -15.39 -13.60
N THR A 374 -10.65 -16.09 -13.87
CA THR A 374 -10.46 -16.84 -15.12
C THR A 374 -9.46 -17.96 -14.92
N VAL A 375 -9.44 -18.91 -15.87
CA VAL A 375 -8.43 -19.98 -15.93
C VAL A 375 -7.68 -19.85 -17.25
N MET A 376 -6.42 -19.45 -17.21
CA MET A 376 -5.56 -19.30 -18.39
C MET A 376 -4.10 -19.61 -18.07
N THR A 377 -3.24 -19.69 -19.08
CA THR A 377 -1.80 -19.83 -18.83
C THR A 377 -1.21 -18.48 -18.42
N PRO A 378 -0.15 -18.45 -17.60
CA PRO A 378 0.58 -17.21 -17.29
C PRO A 378 1.07 -16.49 -18.54
N MET A 379 1.46 -17.24 -19.59
CA MET A 379 1.84 -16.66 -20.87
C MET A 379 0.66 -15.95 -21.56
N ASP A 380 -0.52 -16.55 -21.55
CA ASP A 380 -1.73 -15.90 -22.11
C ASP A 380 -2.12 -14.67 -21.30
N SER A 381 -1.91 -14.70 -19.98
CA SER A 381 -2.12 -13.52 -19.12
C SER A 381 -1.18 -12.37 -19.48
N ILE A 382 0.11 -12.64 -19.70
CA ILE A 382 1.08 -11.63 -20.18
C ILE A 382 0.60 -11.02 -21.50
N LYS A 383 0.20 -11.85 -22.48
CA LYS A 383 -0.30 -11.39 -23.78
C LYS A 383 -1.56 -10.56 -23.62
N TYR A 384 -2.51 -11.03 -22.82
CA TYR A 384 -3.77 -10.36 -22.54
C TYR A 384 -3.55 -8.97 -21.96
N HIS A 385 -2.72 -8.85 -20.92
CA HIS A 385 -2.45 -7.55 -20.29
C HIS A 385 -1.69 -6.59 -21.19
N ARG A 386 -0.77 -7.09 -22.03
CA ARG A 386 -0.04 -6.28 -23.01
C ARG A 386 -0.89 -5.83 -24.21
N GLN A 387 -1.96 -6.54 -24.52
CA GLN A 387 -2.95 -6.16 -25.54
C GLN A 387 -4.00 -5.16 -25.05
N MET A 388 -4.05 -4.88 -23.74
CA MET A 388 -4.96 -3.86 -23.23
C MET A 388 -4.47 -2.48 -23.63
N MET A 389 -5.29 -1.78 -24.40
CA MET A 389 -5.03 -0.41 -24.80
C MET A 389 -5.02 0.51 -23.59
N GLN A 390 -4.09 1.46 -23.63
CA GLN A 390 -3.88 2.42 -22.57
C GLN A 390 -4.34 3.81 -23.03
N ALA A 391 -4.56 4.71 -22.09
CA ALA A 391 -4.93 6.10 -22.35
C ALA A 391 -4.07 7.03 -21.49
N GLY A 392 -3.76 8.20 -22.04
CA GLY A 392 -3.17 9.33 -21.31
C GLY A 392 -4.00 10.56 -21.62
N PHE A 393 -4.35 11.35 -20.60
CA PHE A 393 -5.12 12.57 -20.76
C PHE A 393 -4.67 13.60 -19.72
N ILE A 394 -4.53 14.85 -20.14
CA ILE A 394 -4.27 16.00 -19.28
C ILE A 394 -5.18 17.13 -19.74
N ALA A 395 -5.84 17.79 -18.79
CA ALA A 395 -6.45 19.10 -19.00
C ALA A 395 -5.64 20.14 -18.23
N MET A 396 -5.27 21.23 -18.91
CA MET A 396 -4.43 22.28 -18.37
C MET A 396 -5.05 23.64 -18.67
N ASP A 397 -4.97 24.55 -17.72
CA ASP A 397 -5.28 25.96 -17.93
C ASP A 397 -4.23 26.56 -18.90
N PRO A 398 -4.63 27.11 -20.06
CA PRO A 398 -3.67 27.59 -21.06
C PRO A 398 -2.96 28.89 -20.66
N VAL A 399 -3.47 29.62 -19.66
CA VAL A 399 -2.89 30.88 -19.18
C VAL A 399 -1.94 30.62 -18.01
N THR A 400 -2.37 29.83 -17.03
CA THR A 400 -1.58 29.59 -15.81
C THR A 400 -0.69 28.35 -15.89
N GLY A 401 -0.98 27.43 -16.81
CA GLY A 401 -0.32 26.12 -16.87
C GLY A 401 -0.79 25.14 -15.80
N GLU A 402 -1.79 25.51 -14.99
CA GLU A 402 -2.30 24.65 -13.92
C GLU A 402 -3.00 23.41 -14.48
N ILE A 403 -2.59 22.24 -14.02
CA ILE A 403 -3.24 20.97 -14.37
C ILE A 403 -4.59 20.88 -13.64
N LYS A 404 -5.68 20.76 -14.39
CA LYS A 404 -7.05 20.64 -13.85
C LYS A 404 -7.58 19.21 -13.82
N ALA A 405 -7.08 18.34 -14.71
CA ALA A 405 -7.39 16.91 -14.72
C ALA A 405 -6.21 16.11 -15.29
N TRP A 406 -6.04 14.88 -14.81
CA TRP A 406 -4.94 14.00 -15.15
C TRP A 406 -5.37 12.53 -15.11
N VAL A 407 -5.30 11.85 -16.25
CA VAL A 407 -5.53 10.41 -16.36
C VAL A 407 -4.29 9.77 -16.95
N GLY A 408 -3.56 9.03 -16.13
CA GLY A 408 -2.33 8.34 -16.54
C GLY A 408 -2.56 6.94 -17.12
N GLY A 409 -3.78 6.41 -17.10
CA GLY A 409 -4.03 5.05 -17.59
C GLY A 409 -5.45 4.57 -17.34
N ILE A 410 -5.72 3.33 -17.74
CA ILE A 410 -7.08 2.76 -17.70
C ILE A 410 -7.50 2.21 -16.33
N ASN A 411 -6.54 1.88 -15.47
CA ASN A 411 -6.79 1.34 -14.14
C ASN A 411 -5.48 1.29 -13.33
N PHE A 412 -5.33 2.20 -12.36
CA PHE A 412 -4.09 2.30 -11.56
C PHE A 412 -3.79 1.06 -10.73
N LYS A 413 -4.81 0.29 -10.32
CA LYS A 413 -4.62 -0.96 -9.57
C LYS A 413 -3.83 -1.99 -10.39
N THR A 414 -4.14 -2.13 -11.68
CA THR A 414 -3.51 -3.13 -12.56
C THR A 414 -2.34 -2.55 -13.37
N TYR A 415 -2.47 -1.32 -13.87
CA TYR A 415 -1.53 -0.67 -14.77
C TYR A 415 -0.90 0.54 -14.10
N LYS A 416 0.32 0.36 -13.57
CA LYS A 416 1.01 1.41 -12.80
C LYS A 416 1.76 2.44 -13.65
N LEU A 417 2.00 2.15 -14.93
CA LEU A 417 2.66 3.08 -15.84
C LEU A 417 1.75 4.28 -16.10
N ASP A 418 2.25 5.49 -15.84
CA ASP A 418 1.55 6.74 -16.14
C ASP A 418 1.88 7.21 -17.57
N HIS A 419 0.87 7.17 -18.44
CA HIS A 419 0.94 7.59 -19.83
C HIS A 419 0.82 9.10 -20.05
N ALA A 420 0.46 9.86 -19.03
CA ALA A 420 0.43 11.33 -19.05
C ALA A 420 1.76 11.93 -18.55
N GLN A 421 2.60 11.14 -17.86
CA GLN A 421 3.88 11.61 -17.33
C GLN A 421 4.90 11.95 -18.44
N LEU A 422 5.63 13.05 -18.26
CA LEU A 422 6.63 13.56 -19.21
C LEU A 422 7.76 12.57 -19.57
N SER A 423 8.07 11.63 -18.67
CA SER A 423 9.07 10.59 -18.89
C SER A 423 8.60 9.52 -19.89
N VAL A 424 7.29 9.39 -20.12
CA VAL A 424 6.70 8.40 -21.02
C VAL A 424 6.47 9.02 -22.39
N LYS A 425 7.50 8.96 -23.22
CA LYS A 425 7.51 9.59 -24.56
C LYS A 425 6.84 8.72 -25.62
N ARG A 426 6.14 9.37 -26.55
CA ARG A 426 5.55 8.77 -27.76
C ARG A 426 5.83 9.67 -28.96
N GLN A 427 5.87 9.09 -30.15
CA GLN A 427 5.86 9.87 -31.38
C GLN A 427 4.52 10.61 -31.49
N VAL A 428 4.57 11.93 -31.60
CA VAL A 428 3.40 12.82 -31.62
C VAL A 428 2.65 12.81 -32.96
N GLY A 429 3.30 12.37 -34.03
CA GLY A 429 2.70 12.33 -35.36
C GLY A 429 2.38 13.75 -35.87
N SER A 430 1.23 13.92 -36.51
CA SER A 430 0.85 15.21 -37.13
C SER A 430 0.54 16.33 -36.13
N THR A 431 0.42 16.06 -34.82
CA THR A 431 0.15 17.10 -33.82
C THR A 431 1.32 18.07 -33.62
N ILE A 432 2.51 17.77 -34.15
CA ILE A 432 3.65 18.70 -34.19
C ILE A 432 3.45 19.86 -35.17
N LYS A 433 2.62 19.66 -36.21
CA LYS A 433 2.52 20.59 -37.36
C LYS A 433 2.18 22.02 -36.96
N PRO A 434 1.26 22.31 -36.02
CA PRO A 434 0.99 23.68 -35.59
C PRO A 434 2.25 24.42 -35.11
N LEU A 435 3.16 23.76 -34.39
CA LEU A 435 4.41 24.40 -33.92
C LEU A 435 5.31 24.80 -35.10
N LEU A 436 5.37 23.96 -36.14
CA LEU A 436 6.12 24.26 -37.36
C LEU A 436 5.50 25.41 -38.15
N TYR A 437 4.17 25.48 -38.19
CA TYR A 437 3.46 26.60 -38.83
C TYR A 437 3.66 27.90 -38.06
N CYS A 438 3.64 27.89 -36.72
CA CYS A 438 3.97 29.08 -35.92
C CYS A 438 5.39 29.58 -36.24
N GLN A 439 6.38 28.70 -36.29
CA GLN A 439 7.75 29.07 -36.66
C GLN A 439 7.82 29.69 -38.06
N ALA A 440 7.12 29.11 -39.03
CA ALA A 440 7.07 29.64 -40.39
C ALA A 440 6.45 31.06 -40.44
N MET A 441 5.41 31.31 -39.64
CA MET A 441 4.78 32.62 -39.56
C MET A 441 5.67 33.65 -38.86
N GLU A 442 6.24 33.29 -37.71
CA GLU A 442 7.05 34.19 -36.87
C GLU A 442 8.43 34.48 -37.46
N GLU A 443 9.14 33.47 -37.96
CA GLU A 443 10.54 33.60 -38.38
C GLU A 443 10.69 33.78 -39.90
N ARG A 444 9.70 33.32 -40.70
CA ARG A 444 9.78 33.35 -42.17
C ARG A 444 8.77 34.30 -42.81
N GLY A 445 7.96 35.00 -42.02
CA GLY A 445 6.96 35.96 -42.51
C GLY A 445 5.86 35.33 -43.35
N MET A 446 5.65 34.01 -43.22
CA MET A 446 4.54 33.33 -43.89
C MET A 446 3.21 33.74 -43.24
N SER A 447 2.14 33.69 -44.03
CA SER A 447 0.76 33.92 -43.58
C SER A 447 -0.07 32.66 -43.79
N PRO A 448 -1.29 32.56 -43.21
CA PRO A 448 -2.21 31.46 -43.47
C PRO A 448 -2.54 31.26 -44.97
N GLU A 449 -2.39 32.30 -45.78
CA GLU A 449 -2.63 32.31 -47.23
C GLU A 449 -1.38 31.97 -48.05
N SER A 450 -0.22 31.82 -47.42
CA SER A 450 1.03 31.51 -48.12
C SER A 450 0.93 30.15 -48.80
N THR A 451 1.11 30.15 -50.12
CA THR A 451 1.08 28.93 -50.93
C THR A 451 2.31 28.08 -50.65
N VAL A 452 2.11 26.80 -50.38
CA VAL A 452 3.17 25.80 -50.21
C VAL A 452 3.05 24.73 -51.28
N MET A 453 4.20 24.20 -51.70
CA MET A 453 4.26 23.16 -52.73
C MET A 453 3.95 21.79 -52.10
N ASP A 454 2.84 21.17 -52.51
CA ASP A 454 2.46 19.81 -52.11
C ASP A 454 2.72 18.85 -53.27
N GLN A 455 3.96 18.36 -53.34
CA GLN A 455 4.40 17.40 -54.33
C GLN A 455 5.16 16.26 -53.66
N GLN A 456 5.20 15.09 -54.29
CA GLN A 456 5.92 13.94 -53.75
C GLN A 456 7.42 14.29 -53.67
N GLN A 457 8.04 14.09 -52.52
CA GLN A 457 9.45 14.46 -52.30
C GLN A 457 10.29 13.26 -51.89
N SER A 458 11.58 13.31 -52.21
CA SER A 458 12.60 12.39 -51.71
C SER A 458 13.58 13.17 -50.85
N PHE A 459 13.79 12.72 -49.61
CA PHE A 459 14.77 13.31 -48.68
C PHE A 459 16.02 12.43 -48.52
N GLY A 460 16.27 11.54 -49.48
CA GLY A 460 17.33 10.51 -49.42
C GLY A 460 16.82 9.15 -48.92
N ASN A 461 17.66 8.12 -49.00
CA ASN A 461 17.37 6.72 -48.61
C ASN A 461 16.25 6.00 -49.40
N GLY A 462 15.87 6.49 -50.58
CA GLY A 462 14.97 5.78 -51.50
C GLY A 462 13.50 5.72 -51.05
N GLN A 463 13.11 6.44 -49.99
CA GLN A 463 11.71 6.57 -49.60
C GLN A 463 11.13 7.88 -50.12
N LEU A 464 10.07 7.77 -50.92
CA LEU A 464 9.26 8.89 -51.36
C LEU A 464 8.24 9.25 -50.28
N VAL A 465 8.22 10.52 -49.86
CA VAL A 465 7.19 11.07 -48.98
C VAL A 465 5.97 11.40 -49.85
N PRO A 466 4.79 10.80 -49.58
CA PRO A 466 3.60 11.01 -50.38
C PRO A 466 3.08 12.43 -50.27
N ALA A 467 2.61 12.98 -51.39
CA ALA A 467 1.80 14.19 -51.44
C ALA A 467 0.32 13.85 -51.22
N THR A 468 -0.51 14.86 -50.97
CA THR A 468 -1.97 14.68 -50.96
C THR A 468 -2.40 14.13 -52.32
N THR A 469 -2.95 12.91 -52.35
CA THR A 469 -3.55 12.36 -53.57
C THR A 469 -4.75 13.21 -53.93
N LYS A 470 -4.71 13.82 -55.13
CA LYS A 470 -5.88 14.45 -55.75
C LYS A 470 -6.91 13.40 -56.14
#